data_AF-A0A645AVP6-F1
#
_entry.id   AF-A0A645AVP6-F1
#
_cell.length_a   1.000
_cell.length_b   1.000
_cell.length_c   1.000
_cell.angle_alpha   90.00
_cell.angle_beta   90.00
_cell.angle_gamma   90.00
#
_symmetry.space_group_name_H-M   'P 1'
#
loop_
_entity.id
_entity.type
_entity.pdbx_description
1 polymer ?
#
loop_
_entity_poly.entity_id
_entity_poly.type
_entity_poly.pdbx_seq_one_letter_code
_entity_poly.pdbx_strand_id
1 'polypeptide(L)'
;MYFFDNKEFVSKICSNAVKMNIVNEAKHNNAEEGVSCFYISADDIEAHKKVISYFIENNLIRKTKSGRLYNISFKLDNQTRNGEYGSGFTSDIKLANFINLDTGEWII
;
A
#
# COMPACT_ATOMS: atom_id res chain seq x y z
N MET A 1 3.01 -0.65 0.35
CA MET A 1 3.82 -0.71 1.60
C MET A 1 3.13 0.14 2.67
N TYR A 2 3.26 -0.23 3.94
CA TYR A 2 2.77 0.54 5.08
C TYR A 2 3.86 0.62 6.16
N PHE A 3 4.15 1.81 6.66
CA PHE A 3 5.10 2.00 7.74
C PHE A 3 4.34 1.95 9.07
N PHE A 4 4.77 1.06 9.96
CA PHE A 4 4.07 0.79 11.21
C PHE A 4 4.95 1.11 12.41
N ASP A 5 4.29 1.46 13.52
CA ASP A 5 4.84 1.67 14.86
C ASP A 5 4.22 0.71 15.89
N ASN A 6 3.31 -0.17 15.44
CA ASN A 6 2.62 -1.15 16.25
C ASN A 6 2.66 -2.52 15.55
N LYS A 7 3.55 -3.39 16.04
CA LYS A 7 3.76 -4.74 15.53
C LYS A 7 2.51 -5.63 15.65
N GLU A 8 1.77 -5.57 16.75
CA GLU A 8 0.58 -6.41 16.91
C GLU A 8 -0.51 -6.03 15.91
N PHE A 9 -0.73 -4.72 15.72
CA PHE A 9 -1.65 -4.20 14.73
C PHE A 9 -1.25 -4.64 13.32
N VAL A 10 0.01 -4.43 12.91
CA VAL A 10 0.43 -4.78 11.55
C VAL A 10 0.40 -6.29 11.29
N SER A 11 0.64 -7.11 12.33
CA SER A 11 0.55 -8.57 12.23
C SER A 11 -0.89 -9.01 11.93
N LYS A 12 -1.88 -8.41 12.60
CA LYS A 12 -3.31 -8.65 12.36
C LYS A 12 -3.72 -8.18 10.96
N ILE A 13 -3.29 -6.98 10.55
CA ILE A 13 -3.58 -6.43 9.22
C ILE A 13 -3.04 -7.33 8.11
N CYS A 14 -1.76 -7.73 8.17
CA CYS A 14 -1.17 -8.62 7.17
C CYS A 14 -1.88 -9.99 7.13
N SER A 15 -2.18 -10.58 8.29
CA SER A 15 -2.90 -11.87 8.36
C SER A 15 -4.30 -11.77 7.76
N ASN A 16 -5.05 -10.71 8.08
CA ASN A 16 -6.40 -10.49 7.59
C ASN A 16 -6.44 -10.28 6.08
N ALA A 17 -5.52 -9.47 5.54
CA ALA A 17 -5.45 -9.21 4.10
C ALA A 17 -5.27 -10.50 3.28
N VAL A 18 -4.45 -11.44 3.76
CA VAL A 18 -4.27 -12.76 3.12
C VAL A 18 -5.51 -13.65 3.31
N LYS A 19 -6.05 -13.76 4.53
CA LYS A 19 -7.23 -14.60 4.83
C LYS A 19 -8.48 -14.18 4.05
N MET A 20 -8.63 -12.88 3.82
CA MET A 20 -9.75 -12.30 3.07
C MET A 20 -9.51 -12.27 1.56
N ASN A 21 -8.37 -12.82 1.08
CA ASN A 21 -7.99 -12.82 -0.33
C ASN A 21 -7.94 -11.41 -0.95
N ILE A 22 -7.47 -10.44 -0.16
CA ILE A 22 -7.18 -9.07 -0.63
C ILE A 22 -5.87 -9.06 -1.40
N VAL A 23 -4.86 -9.80 -0.90
CA VAL A 23 -3.54 -9.95 -1.53
C VAL A 23 -3.07 -11.40 -1.45
N ASN A 24 -2.18 -11.80 -2.37
CA ASN A 24 -1.59 -13.15 -2.39
C ASN A 24 -0.63 -13.36 -1.22
N GLU A 25 0.11 -12.31 -0.85
CA GLU A 25 1.09 -12.37 0.22
C GLU A 25 1.18 -11.02 0.95
N ALA A 26 1.35 -11.06 2.27
CA ALA A 26 1.67 -9.90 3.08
C ALA A 26 2.76 -10.27 4.09
N LYS A 27 3.75 -9.38 4.26
CA LYS A 27 4.91 -9.56 5.14
C LYS A 27 5.17 -8.27 5.92
N HIS A 28 5.73 -8.37 7.10
CA HIS A 28 6.19 -7.21 7.87
C HIS A 28 7.50 -7.52 8.60
N ASN A 29 8.26 -6.48 8.95
CA ASN A 29 9.45 -6.65 9.80
C ASN A 29 9.08 -7.25 11.17
N ASN A 30 10.02 -7.98 11.79
CA ASN A 30 9.84 -8.55 13.14
C ASN A 30 10.15 -7.54 14.27
N ALA A 31 10.48 -6.29 13.95
CA ALA A 31 10.71 -5.23 14.92
C ALA A 31 9.39 -4.57 15.40
N GLU A 32 9.44 -3.77 16.47
CA GLU A 32 8.27 -3.05 17.00
C GLU A 32 7.74 -1.99 16.03
N GLU A 33 8.65 -1.37 15.28
CA GLU A 33 8.38 -0.45 14.17
C GLU A 33 9.08 -0.94 12.89
N GLY A 34 8.55 -0.57 11.72
CA GLY A 34 9.14 -0.98 10.45
C GLY A 34 8.21 -0.80 9.26
N VAL A 35 8.37 -1.65 8.25
CA VAL A 35 7.55 -1.64 7.04
C VAL A 35 6.86 -2.98 6.82
N SER A 36 5.62 -2.92 6.36
CA SER A 36 4.90 -4.06 5.81
C SER A 36 4.70 -3.91 4.31
N CYS A 37 4.75 -5.04 3.62
CA CYS A 37 4.60 -5.18 2.19
C CYS A 37 3.39 -6.08 1.90
N PHE A 38 2.60 -5.68 0.91
CA PHE A 38 1.42 -6.38 0.44
C PHE A 38 1.61 -6.56 -1.06
N TYR A 39 1.59 -7.81 -1.52
CA TYR A 39 2.02 -8.17 -2.87
C TYR A 39 0.82 -8.54 -3.74
N ILE A 40 0.75 -7.89 -4.89
CA ILE A 40 -0.23 -8.12 -5.97
C ILE A 40 0.50 -8.06 -7.30
N SER A 41 -0.10 -8.62 -8.35
CA SER A 41 0.38 -8.41 -9.73
C SER A 41 0.15 -6.96 -10.14
N ALA A 42 1.16 -6.33 -10.75
CA ALA A 42 1.12 -4.90 -11.06
C ALA A 42 0.06 -4.53 -12.11
N ASP A 43 -0.29 -5.47 -12.98
CA ASP A 43 -1.27 -5.37 -14.07
C ASP A 43 -2.70 -5.81 -13.68
N ASP A 44 -2.90 -6.32 -12.46
CA ASP A 44 -4.20 -6.75 -11.97
C ASP A 44 -4.96 -5.58 -11.31
N ILE A 45 -5.80 -4.92 -12.10
CA ILE A 45 -6.62 -3.78 -11.66
C ILE A 45 -7.59 -4.16 -10.54
N GLU A 46 -8.14 -5.38 -10.53
CA GLU A 46 -9.07 -5.79 -9.48
C GLU A 46 -8.34 -6.05 -8.16
N ALA A 47 -7.11 -6.58 -8.21
CA ALA A 47 -6.26 -6.66 -7.03
C ALA A 47 -5.88 -5.27 -6.49
N HIS A 48 -5.58 -4.30 -7.37
CA HIS A 48 -5.39 -2.90 -6.96
C HIS A 48 -6.63 -2.34 -6.26
N LYS A 49 -7.83 -2.56 -6.81
CA LYS A 49 -9.08 -2.13 -6.20
C LYS A 49 -9.24 -2.69 -4.79
N LYS A 50 -9.06 -4.00 -4.62
CA LYS A 50 -9.17 -4.66 -3.31
C LYS A 50 -8.18 -4.10 -2.30
N VAL A 51 -6.89 -4.01 -2.65
CA VAL A 51 -5.86 -3.57 -1.68
C VAL A 51 -6.00 -2.09 -1.33
N ILE A 52 -6.37 -1.23 -2.28
CA ILE A 52 -6.60 0.19 -2.03
C ILE A 52 -7.82 0.39 -1.13
N SER A 53 -8.95 -0.26 -1.44
CA SER A 53 -10.15 -0.20 -0.57
C SER A 53 -9.83 -0.67 0.84
N TYR A 54 -9.14 -1.81 0.96
CA TYR A 54 -8.70 -2.35 2.24
C TYR A 54 -7.81 -1.37 3.02
N PHE A 55 -6.88 -0.70 2.34
CA PHE A 55 -6.01 0.31 2.96
C PHE A 55 -6.80 1.54 3.42
N ILE A 56 -7.80 1.99 2.66
CA ILE A 56 -8.65 3.13 3.05
C ILE A 56 -9.52 2.77 4.25
N GLU A 57 -10.19 1.62 4.22
CA GLU A 57 -11.08 1.13 5.28
C GLU A 57 -10.34 0.92 6.61
N ASN A 58 -9.08 0.49 6.55
CA ASN A 58 -8.25 0.27 7.73
C ASN A 58 -7.37 1.49 8.09
N ASN A 59 -7.59 2.65 7.47
CA ASN A 59 -6.84 3.88 7.70
C ASN A 59 -5.31 3.75 7.53
N LEU A 60 -4.87 2.92 6.59
CA LEU A 60 -3.45 2.65 6.30
C LEU A 60 -2.84 3.69 5.34
N ILE A 61 -3.65 4.62 4.82
CA ILE A 61 -3.19 5.74 3.99
C ILE A 61 -3.28 7.02 4.81
N ARG A 62 -2.13 7.64 5.04
CA ARG A 62 -2.08 8.94 5.73
C ARG A 62 -2.91 9.96 4.96
N LYS A 63 -3.58 10.85 5.70
CA LYS A 63 -4.26 12.03 5.18
C LYS A 63 -3.52 13.30 5.60
N THR A 64 -3.61 14.33 4.79
CA THR A 64 -3.17 15.69 5.14
C THR A 64 -4.16 16.33 6.12
N LYS A 65 -3.85 17.52 6.63
CA LYS A 65 -4.75 18.27 7.52
C LYS A 65 -6.11 18.60 6.87
N SER A 66 -6.16 18.76 5.56
CA SER A 66 -7.41 19.02 4.82
C SER A 66 -8.20 17.74 4.48
N GLY A 67 -7.73 16.57 4.92
CA GLY A 67 -8.37 15.28 4.62
C GLY A 67 -7.89 14.61 3.33
N ARG A 68 -7.14 15.33 2.48
CA ARG A 68 -6.58 14.78 1.23
C ARG A 68 -5.65 13.60 1.48
N LEU A 69 -5.80 12.51 0.72
CA LEU A 69 -4.94 11.32 0.80
C LEU A 69 -3.52 11.60 0.29
N TYR A 70 -2.53 11.02 0.96
CA TYR A 70 -1.15 11.00 0.43
C TYR A 70 -1.07 10.12 -0.82
N ASN A 71 -0.34 10.57 -1.83
CA ASN A 71 -0.16 9.85 -3.09
C ASN A 71 0.88 8.73 -2.93
N ILE A 72 0.51 7.65 -2.25
CA ILE A 72 1.42 6.52 -2.01
C ILE A 72 1.81 5.84 -3.32
N SER A 73 3.01 5.28 -3.33
CA SER A 73 3.62 4.63 -4.50
C SER A 73 3.53 3.11 -4.38
N PHE A 74 3.27 2.45 -5.51
CA PHE A 74 3.39 1.00 -5.64
C PHE A 74 4.75 0.70 -6.24
N LYS A 75 5.61 0.06 -5.44
CA LYS A 75 6.96 -0.28 -5.88
C LYS A 75 6.96 -1.63 -6.57
N LEU A 76 7.57 -1.70 -7.75
CA LEU A 76 7.73 -2.96 -8.48
C LEU A 76 8.96 -3.74 -8.00
N ASP A 77 8.89 -5.07 -8.08
CA ASP A 77 9.98 -5.96 -7.68
C ASP A 77 11.24 -5.79 -8.54
N ASN A 78 11.09 -5.47 -9.83
CA ASN A 78 12.23 -5.18 -10.72
C ASN A 78 13.01 -3.94 -10.23
N GLN A 79 12.32 -2.89 -9.78
CA GLN A 79 12.95 -1.69 -9.22
C GLN A 79 13.73 -2.02 -7.94
N THR A 80 13.19 -2.91 -7.11
CA THR A 80 13.91 -3.45 -5.94
C THR A 80 15.17 -4.22 -6.37
N ARG A 81 15.07 -5.11 -7.36
CA ARG A 81 16.21 -5.88 -7.87
C ARG A 81 17.28 -5.00 -8.51
N ASN A 82 16.89 -3.87 -9.10
CA ASN A 82 17.78 -2.88 -9.70
C ASN A 82 18.42 -1.92 -8.69
N GLY A 83 18.05 -1.98 -7.41
CA GLY A 83 18.58 -1.06 -6.41
C GLY A 83 17.99 0.36 -6.49
N GLU A 84 16.80 0.53 -7.09
CA GLU A 84 16.15 1.83 -7.22
C GLU A 84 15.49 2.25 -5.90
N TYR A 85 16.18 3.07 -5.10
CA TYR A 85 15.72 3.53 -3.78
C TYR A 85 16.06 5.01 -3.54
N GLY A 86 15.54 5.56 -2.45
CA GLY A 86 15.92 6.89 -1.95
C GLY A 86 15.36 8.03 -2.81
N SER A 87 16.10 9.14 -2.86
CA SER A 87 15.66 10.38 -3.54
C SER A 87 15.51 10.24 -5.06
N GLY A 88 16.19 9.25 -5.68
CA GLY A 88 16.08 8.96 -7.10
C GLY A 88 14.93 8.01 -7.46
N PHE A 89 14.21 7.47 -6.47
CA PHE A 89 13.11 6.54 -6.74
C PHE A 89 11.93 7.24 -7.41
N THR A 90 11.53 6.71 -8.56
CA THR A 90 10.31 7.10 -9.27
C THR A 90 9.38 5.90 -9.36
N SER A 91 8.10 6.11 -9.07
CA SER A 91 7.08 5.07 -9.15
C SER A 91 6.20 5.31 -10.35
N ASP A 92 6.06 4.29 -11.21
CA ASP A 92 5.17 4.33 -12.38
C ASP A 92 3.70 4.23 -11.96
N ILE A 93 3.43 3.52 -10.86
CA ILE A 93 2.10 3.30 -10.32
C ILE A 93 1.96 4.02 -8.98
N LYS A 94 0.93 4.85 -8.85
CA LYS A 94 0.61 5.62 -7.64
C LYS A 94 -0.88 5.62 -7.37
N LEU A 95 -1.27 5.95 -6.15
CA LEU A 95 -2.67 6.01 -5.73
C LEU A 95 -3.51 6.94 -6.62
N ALA A 96 -2.95 8.07 -7.05
CA ALA A 96 -3.61 9.02 -7.95
C ALA A 96 -3.96 8.46 -9.34
N ASN A 97 -3.40 7.31 -9.74
CA ASN A 97 -3.81 6.64 -10.97
C ASN A 97 -5.19 5.96 -10.86
N PHE A 98 -5.66 5.72 -9.62
CA PHE A 98 -6.86 4.92 -9.34
C PHE A 98 -7.99 5.73 -8.74
N ILE A 99 -7.65 6.70 -7.87
CA ILE A 99 -8.64 7.50 -7.15
C ILE A 99 -8.30 8.99 -7.20
N ASN A 100 -9.33 9.82 -7.09
CA ASN A 100 -9.17 11.23 -6.77
C ASN A 100 -8.72 11.36 -5.31
N LEU A 101 -7.56 11.97 -5.08
CA LEU A 101 -6.97 12.05 -3.74
C LEU A 101 -7.69 13.00 -2.78
N ASP A 102 -8.51 13.91 -3.31
CA ASP A 102 -9.27 14.89 -2.54
C ASP A 102 -10.66 14.34 -2.16
N THR A 103 -11.32 13.59 -3.05
CA THR A 103 -12.65 13.01 -2.78
C THR A 103 -12.61 11.56 -2.30
N GLY A 104 -11.55 10.82 -2.63
CA GLY A 104 -11.46 9.37 -2.41
C GLY A 104 -12.24 8.53 -3.41
N GLU A 105 -12.86 9.15 -4.42
CA GLU A 105 -13.64 8.46 -5.44
C GLU A 105 -12.75 7.81 -6.51
N TRP A 106 -13.19 6.65 -7.02
CA TRP A 106 -12.54 5.95 -8.12
C TRP A 106 -12.63 6.76 -9.42
N ILE A 107 -11.53 6.80 -10.19
CA ILE A 107 -11.45 7.47 -11.50
C ILE A 107 -11.25 6.49 -12.66
N ILE A 108 -11.26 5.18 -12.37
CA ILE A 108 -11.14 4.07 -13.32
C ILE A 108 -12.24 3.04 -13.12
#